data_AF-A0A353BE80-F1
#
_entry.id   AF-A0A353BE80-F1
#
_cell.length_a   1.000
_cell.length_b   1.000
_cell.length_c   1.000
_cell.angle_alpha   90.00
_cell.angle_beta   90.00
_cell.angle_gamma   90.00
#
_symmetry.space_group_name_H-M   'P 1'
#
loop_
_entity.id
_entity.type
_entity.pdbx_description
1 polymer ?
#
loop_
_entity_poly.entity_id
_entity_poly.type
_entity_poly.pdbx_seq_one_letter_code
_entity_poly.pdbx_strand_id
1 'polypeptide(L)'
;MMPPRIQRRVAHIDVLGGMVFPLSISYWSKGKSAKRWVERPSQTEPVLIGSGDAIAVNGDSEALISAPEGGIVHVSGDLKSGLELGGHHEVILGGDVAEGTTIKASGFHDIFVGGSVHGKIVASGTSKIWIDGDFTGALMTGTPSTNVHVLGNFAADISSTDEPALLWLAIGGFASNATLVSIASVGYTQFNATVGRSDVPPGLYPDGTGHRRTAHGNSYSRWCVMTQGEAEQSIATKQAW
;
A
#
# COMPACT_ATOMS: atom_id res chain seq x y z
N MET A 1 15.29 -11.47 -15.25
CA MET A 1 14.61 -12.61 -14.59
C MET A 1 14.52 -12.30 -13.11
N MET A 2 13.31 -12.03 -12.61
CA MET A 2 13.05 -11.62 -11.22
C MET A 2 13.52 -12.72 -10.24
N PRO A 3 14.19 -12.37 -9.11
CA PRO A 3 14.66 -13.36 -8.14
C PRO A 3 13.55 -14.29 -7.62
N PRO A 4 13.76 -15.61 -7.47
CA PRO A 4 12.75 -16.57 -7.01
C PRO A 4 12.12 -16.28 -5.64
N ARG A 5 12.74 -15.42 -4.82
CA ARG A 5 12.15 -14.94 -3.54
C ARG A 5 11.08 -13.86 -3.76
N ILE A 6 11.25 -13.00 -4.76
CA ILE A 6 10.26 -11.98 -5.15
C ILE A 6 9.07 -12.66 -5.86
N GLN A 7 9.33 -13.69 -6.66
CA GLN A 7 8.29 -14.54 -7.27
C GLN A 7 7.42 -15.29 -6.24
N ARG A 8 7.90 -15.48 -5.01
CA ARG A 8 7.16 -16.18 -3.94
C ARG A 8 6.22 -15.29 -3.12
N ARG A 9 6.38 -13.96 -3.15
CA ARG A 9 5.56 -13.05 -2.30
C ARG A 9 4.22 -12.65 -2.94
N VAL A 10 4.17 -12.61 -4.27
CA VAL A 10 2.92 -12.44 -5.06
C VAL A 10 1.93 -13.60 -4.82
N ALA A 11 2.45 -14.77 -4.44
CA ALA A 11 1.67 -15.98 -4.20
C ALA A 11 1.20 -16.19 -2.75
N HIS A 12 1.63 -15.37 -1.78
CA HIS A 12 1.42 -15.67 -0.35
C HIS A 12 0.47 -14.71 0.37
N ILE A 13 0.20 -13.54 -0.21
CA ILE A 13 -0.50 -12.44 0.47
C ILE A 13 -2.03 -12.58 0.36
N ASP A 14 -2.54 -13.26 -0.67
CA ASP A 14 -3.99 -13.49 -0.85
C ASP A 14 -4.45 -14.92 -0.47
N VAL A 15 -3.52 -15.78 -0.01
CA VAL A 15 -3.80 -17.18 0.37
C VAL A 15 -4.45 -17.29 1.76
N LEU A 16 -4.21 -16.33 2.66
CA LEU A 16 -4.77 -16.38 4.02
C LEU A 16 -6.14 -15.69 4.15
N GLY A 17 -6.62 -14.97 3.12
CA GLY A 17 -7.82 -14.13 3.21
C GLY A 17 -8.98 -14.45 2.26
N GLY A 18 -8.75 -14.77 0.98
CA GLY A 18 -9.92 -14.84 0.07
C GLY A 18 -9.75 -15.04 -1.45
N MET A 19 -8.83 -15.89 -1.93
CA MET A 19 -8.77 -16.47 -3.31
C MET A 19 -7.80 -15.85 -4.34
N VAL A 20 -6.83 -16.70 -4.75
CA VAL A 20 -6.31 -16.97 -6.11
C VAL A 20 -5.50 -15.87 -6.83
N PHE A 21 -4.20 -15.78 -6.50
CA PHE A 21 -3.18 -15.13 -7.34
C PHE A 21 -1.85 -15.88 -7.61
N PRO A 22 -1.62 -17.15 -7.21
CA PRO A 22 -0.27 -17.74 -7.31
C PRO A 22 0.15 -18.19 -8.73
N LEU A 23 -0.41 -17.60 -9.78
CA LEU A 23 -0.01 -17.87 -11.17
C LEU A 23 0.26 -16.60 -12.01
N SER A 24 0.01 -15.37 -11.53
CA SER A 24 -0.17 -14.17 -12.39
C SER A 24 1.00 -13.92 -13.37
N ILE A 25 2.26 -13.85 -12.93
CA ILE A 25 3.37 -13.49 -13.85
C ILE A 25 3.61 -14.55 -14.94
N SER A 26 3.66 -15.84 -14.59
CA SER A 26 3.82 -16.92 -15.59
C SER A 26 2.55 -17.17 -16.40
N TYR A 27 1.38 -16.94 -15.81
CA TYR A 27 0.08 -17.09 -16.47
C TYR A 27 -0.17 -15.98 -17.48
N TRP A 28 0.18 -14.73 -17.18
CA TRP A 28 -0.02 -13.61 -18.10
C TRP A 28 1.06 -13.52 -19.18
N SER A 29 2.29 -13.98 -18.90
CA SER A 29 3.38 -14.02 -19.90
C SER A 29 3.39 -15.27 -20.78
N LYS A 30 2.94 -16.44 -20.28
CA LYS A 30 2.91 -17.72 -21.04
C LYS A 30 1.50 -18.22 -21.38
N GLY A 31 0.48 -17.80 -20.65
CA GLY A 31 -0.90 -17.94 -21.08
C GLY A 31 -1.16 -16.94 -22.20
N LYS A 32 -2.05 -17.29 -23.13
CA LYS A 32 -2.47 -16.43 -24.25
C LYS A 32 -3.20 -15.17 -23.75
N SER A 33 -2.54 -14.31 -23.00
CA SER A 33 -3.08 -13.00 -22.66
C SER A 33 -2.99 -12.13 -23.90
N ALA A 34 -4.08 -11.46 -24.24
CA ALA A 34 -4.10 -10.47 -25.31
C ALA A 34 -3.32 -9.19 -24.95
N LYS A 35 -2.63 -9.18 -23.80
CA LYS A 35 -1.93 -8.01 -23.27
C LYS A 35 -0.58 -7.87 -23.96
N ARG A 36 -0.26 -6.66 -24.41
CA ARG A 36 1.09 -6.35 -24.90
C ARG A 36 2.00 -6.08 -23.70
N TRP A 37 3.11 -6.81 -23.63
CA TRP A 37 4.12 -6.64 -22.59
C TRP A 37 5.26 -5.75 -23.09
N VAL A 38 5.63 -4.77 -22.27
CA VAL A 38 6.84 -3.96 -22.44
C VAL A 38 7.81 -4.35 -21.34
N GLU A 39 8.93 -4.95 -21.70
CA GLU A 39 10.01 -5.24 -20.74
C GLU A 39 11.12 -4.20 -20.86
N ARG A 40 11.61 -3.71 -19.72
CA ARG A 40 12.75 -2.78 -19.65
C ARG A 40 13.74 -3.20 -18.56
N PRO A 41 15.05 -3.03 -18.76
CA PRO A 41 16.05 -3.31 -17.71
C PRO A 41 16.00 -2.27 -16.59
N SER A 42 15.78 -1.01 -16.93
CA SER A 42 15.54 0.12 -16.03
C SER A 42 14.62 1.11 -16.74
N GLN A 43 14.01 2.02 -15.99
CA GLN A 43 13.16 3.06 -16.57
C GLN A 43 13.68 4.44 -16.16
N THR A 44 14.25 5.17 -17.13
CA THR A 44 14.83 6.52 -16.93
C THR A 44 14.08 7.59 -17.72
N GLU A 45 13.17 7.18 -18.59
CA GLU A 45 12.31 8.07 -19.37
C GLU A 45 10.84 7.74 -19.11
N PRO A 46 9.96 8.76 -19.11
CA PRO A 46 8.53 8.54 -18.91
C PRO A 46 7.97 7.52 -19.91
N VAL A 47 7.02 6.71 -19.45
CA VAL A 47 6.36 5.70 -20.29
C VAL A 47 4.86 5.74 -20.07
N LEU A 48 4.13 5.72 -21.19
CA LEU A 48 2.69 5.50 -21.20
C LEU A 48 2.44 4.06 -21.69
N ILE A 49 1.71 3.27 -20.91
CA ILE A 49 1.21 1.97 -21.35
C ILE A 49 -0.26 2.09 -21.77
N GLY A 50 -0.62 1.39 -22.84
CA GLY A 50 -1.98 1.42 -23.39
C GLY A 50 -2.98 0.62 -22.56
N SER A 51 -4.26 0.73 -22.90
CA SER A 51 -5.35 0.03 -22.23
C SER A 51 -5.08 -1.47 -22.07
N GLY A 52 -5.05 -1.92 -20.82
CA GLY A 52 -4.89 -3.33 -20.48
C GLY A 52 -3.51 -3.90 -20.76
N ASP A 53 -2.54 -3.10 -21.22
CA ASP A 53 -1.16 -3.52 -21.43
C ASP A 53 -0.42 -3.77 -20.12
N ALA A 54 0.78 -4.32 -20.23
CA ALA A 54 1.62 -4.62 -19.09
C ALA A 54 3.04 -4.08 -19.28
N ILE A 55 3.66 -3.64 -18.20
CA ILE A 55 5.07 -3.27 -18.15
C ILE A 55 5.80 -4.03 -17.05
N ALA A 56 7.01 -4.51 -17.36
CA ALA A 56 7.94 -5.07 -16.40
C ALA A 56 9.27 -4.31 -16.48
N VAL A 57 9.64 -3.63 -15.39
CA VAL A 57 10.95 -2.99 -15.18
C VAL A 57 11.79 -3.92 -14.31
N ASN A 58 12.90 -4.43 -14.86
CA ASN A 58 13.82 -5.35 -14.19
C ASN A 58 14.90 -4.62 -13.35
N GLY A 59 14.53 -3.51 -12.72
CA GLY A 59 15.39 -2.63 -11.95
C GLY A 59 14.58 -1.48 -11.37
N ASP A 60 15.24 -0.37 -11.06
CA ASP A 60 14.60 0.84 -10.53
C ASP A 60 13.83 1.60 -11.62
N SER A 61 12.82 2.35 -11.17
CA SER A 61 12.03 3.28 -11.98
C SER A 61 12.31 4.71 -11.52
N GLU A 62 13.08 5.44 -12.34
CA GLU A 62 13.56 6.80 -12.10
C GLU A 62 12.69 7.87 -12.79
N ALA A 63 11.71 7.46 -13.59
CA ALA A 63 10.81 8.36 -14.31
C ALA A 63 9.34 7.92 -14.18
N LEU A 64 8.42 8.77 -14.64
CA LEU A 64 6.99 8.53 -14.53
C LEU A 64 6.54 7.30 -15.34
N ILE A 65 5.82 6.37 -14.71
CA ILE A 65 5.02 5.36 -15.41
C ILE A 65 3.56 5.82 -15.39
N SER A 66 2.94 5.91 -16.56
CA SER A 66 1.53 6.24 -16.73
C SER A 66 0.78 5.08 -17.36
N ALA A 67 -0.29 4.65 -16.70
CA ALA A 67 -1.16 3.56 -17.09
C ALA A 67 -2.63 3.95 -16.80
N PRO A 68 -3.23 4.89 -17.56
CA PRO A 68 -4.51 5.47 -17.20
C PRO A 68 -5.73 4.55 -17.45
N GLU A 69 -5.57 3.43 -18.17
CA GLU A 69 -6.68 2.62 -18.70
C GLU A 69 -6.63 1.14 -18.30
N GLY A 70 -6.13 0.84 -17.10
CA GLY A 70 -5.98 -0.51 -16.59
C GLY A 70 -4.78 -1.24 -17.18
N GLY A 71 -4.34 -2.33 -16.53
CA GLY A 71 -3.11 -3.00 -16.93
C GLY A 71 -2.32 -3.60 -15.76
N ILE A 72 -1.07 -3.95 -16.03
CA ILE A 72 -0.17 -4.55 -15.03
C ILE A 72 1.13 -3.76 -14.98
N VAL A 73 1.58 -3.37 -13.78
CA VAL A 73 2.84 -2.63 -13.61
C VAL A 73 3.72 -3.37 -12.62
N HIS A 74 4.84 -3.91 -13.10
CA HIS A 74 5.86 -4.52 -12.26
C HIS A 74 7.16 -3.73 -12.31
N VAL A 75 7.68 -3.34 -11.15
CA VAL A 75 9.01 -2.76 -10.97
C VAL A 75 9.77 -3.64 -9.99
N SER A 76 10.91 -4.19 -10.40
CA SER A 76 11.65 -5.16 -9.57
C SER A 76 12.50 -4.49 -8.49
N GLY A 77 12.89 -3.23 -8.69
CA GLY A 77 13.64 -2.40 -7.74
C GLY A 77 12.78 -1.30 -7.13
N ASP A 78 13.40 -0.16 -6.84
CA ASP A 78 12.78 0.98 -6.19
C ASP A 78 11.94 1.81 -7.17
N LEU A 79 10.86 2.39 -6.67
CA LEU A 79 10.09 3.41 -7.35
C LEU A 79 10.55 4.79 -6.84
N LYS A 80 11.35 5.49 -7.65
CA LYS A 80 11.93 6.80 -7.31
C LYS A 80 11.22 7.98 -7.98
N SER A 81 10.26 7.69 -8.84
CA SER A 81 9.42 8.67 -9.53
C SER A 81 7.96 8.24 -9.52
N GLY A 82 7.08 9.09 -10.05
CA GLY A 82 5.63 8.89 -9.96
C GLY A 82 5.11 7.64 -10.68
N LEU A 83 3.95 7.17 -10.23
CA LEU A 83 3.14 6.17 -10.90
C LEU A 83 1.71 6.70 -11.02
N GLU A 84 1.15 6.70 -12.23
CA GLU A 84 -0.22 7.14 -12.49
C GLU A 84 -1.05 5.98 -13.05
N LEU A 85 -2.11 5.62 -12.35
CA LEU A 85 -2.93 4.43 -12.62
C LEU A 85 -4.40 4.82 -12.73
N GLY A 86 -5.09 4.24 -13.71
CA GLY A 86 -6.53 4.39 -13.89
C GLY A 86 -7.21 3.07 -14.23
N GLY A 87 -8.50 2.91 -13.94
CA GLY A 87 -9.21 1.66 -14.22
C GLY A 87 -8.90 0.56 -13.21
N HIS A 88 -8.53 -0.64 -13.67
CA HIS A 88 -8.22 -1.80 -12.82
C HIS A 88 -6.76 -2.24 -12.99
N HIS A 89 -6.00 -2.26 -11.89
CA HIS A 89 -4.58 -2.60 -11.92
C HIS A 89 -4.13 -3.58 -10.84
N GLU A 90 -3.19 -4.44 -11.26
CA GLU A 90 -2.24 -5.15 -10.40
C GLU A 90 -0.90 -4.41 -10.48
N VAL A 91 -0.36 -4.00 -9.34
CA VAL A 91 0.91 -3.28 -9.22
C VAL A 91 1.83 -4.01 -8.26
N ILE A 92 3.06 -4.26 -8.70
CA ILE A 92 4.09 -4.93 -7.90
C ILE A 92 5.35 -4.07 -7.94
N LEU A 93 5.71 -3.52 -6.79
CA LEU A 93 6.96 -2.80 -6.57
C LEU A 93 7.84 -3.67 -5.68
N GLY A 94 9.01 -4.07 -6.18
CA GLY A 94 9.89 -5.02 -5.50
C GLY A 94 10.73 -4.38 -4.39
N GLY A 95 11.06 -3.10 -4.53
CA GLY A 95 11.83 -2.30 -3.57
C GLY A 95 10.99 -1.25 -2.86
N ASP A 96 11.65 -0.14 -2.49
CA ASP A 96 11.07 0.95 -1.74
C ASP A 96 10.31 1.95 -2.64
N VAL A 97 9.34 2.65 -2.07
CA VAL A 97 8.75 3.85 -2.67
C VAL A 97 9.41 5.07 -2.03
N ALA A 98 10.25 5.74 -2.80
CA ALA A 98 11.11 6.81 -2.30
C ALA A 98 10.34 8.03 -1.77
N GLU A 99 10.98 8.82 -0.93
CA GLU A 99 10.46 10.14 -0.52
C GLU A 99 10.24 11.04 -1.75
N GLY A 100 9.20 11.89 -1.71
CA GLY A 100 8.81 12.75 -2.84
C GLY A 100 8.12 12.02 -4.00
N THR A 101 8.10 10.69 -4.01
CA THR A 101 7.37 9.89 -5.00
C THR A 101 5.88 9.88 -4.70
N THR A 102 5.04 9.96 -5.74
CA THR A 102 3.58 9.80 -5.61
C THR A 102 3.05 8.68 -6.52
N ILE A 103 2.33 7.73 -5.93
CA ILE A 103 1.49 6.78 -6.64
C ILE A 103 0.07 7.35 -6.65
N LYS A 104 -0.44 7.73 -7.83
CA LYS A 104 -1.83 8.14 -8.02
C LYS A 104 -2.61 7.00 -8.66
N ALA A 105 -3.66 6.54 -8.00
CA ALA A 105 -4.45 5.41 -8.40
C ALA A 105 -5.94 5.75 -8.39
N SER A 106 -6.57 5.69 -9.56
CA SER A 106 -8.00 5.98 -9.76
C SER A 106 -8.75 4.75 -10.27
N GLY A 107 -9.82 4.32 -9.59
CA GLY A 107 -10.49 3.04 -9.87
C GLY A 107 -10.16 1.94 -8.86
N PHE A 108 -9.94 0.70 -9.33
CA PHE A 108 -9.77 -0.49 -8.50
C PHE A 108 -8.33 -0.99 -8.55
N HIS A 109 -7.62 -1.03 -7.42
CA HIS A 109 -6.19 -1.33 -7.42
C HIS A 109 -5.79 -2.32 -6.35
N ASP A 110 -4.96 -3.28 -6.76
CA ASP A 110 -4.17 -4.13 -5.87
C ASP A 110 -2.71 -3.68 -5.99
N ILE A 111 -2.16 -3.10 -4.93
CA ILE A 111 -0.81 -2.54 -4.90
C ILE A 111 0.02 -3.31 -3.87
N PHE A 112 1.13 -3.89 -4.33
CA PHE A 112 2.12 -4.53 -3.49
C PHE A 112 3.44 -3.76 -3.52
N VAL A 113 4.01 -3.53 -2.34
CA VAL A 113 5.35 -2.97 -2.13
C VAL A 113 6.16 -3.94 -1.29
N GLY A 114 7.25 -4.45 -1.86
CA GLY A 114 8.16 -5.41 -1.22
C GLY A 114 9.13 -4.77 -0.24
N GLY A 115 9.34 -3.45 -0.35
CA GLY A 115 10.09 -2.63 0.59
C GLY A 115 9.19 -1.73 1.46
N SER A 116 9.74 -0.59 1.87
CA SER A 116 9.09 0.45 2.65
C SER A 116 8.46 1.53 1.76
N VAL A 117 7.47 2.23 2.29
CA VAL A 117 6.84 3.39 1.63
C VAL A 117 7.15 4.66 2.40
N HIS A 118 8.00 5.50 1.80
CA HIS A 118 8.33 6.84 2.29
C HIS A 118 7.59 7.94 1.50
N GLY A 119 7.14 7.62 0.29
CA GLY A 119 6.36 8.50 -0.57
C GLY A 119 4.86 8.55 -0.25
N LYS A 120 4.10 9.11 -1.18
CA LYS A 120 2.65 9.31 -1.07
C LYS A 120 1.88 8.33 -1.95
N ILE A 121 0.81 7.75 -1.41
CA ILE A 121 -0.19 7.00 -2.18
C ILE A 121 -1.50 7.80 -2.18
N VAL A 122 -2.06 8.06 -3.36
CA VAL A 122 -3.36 8.70 -3.55
C VAL A 122 -4.26 7.71 -4.26
N ALA A 123 -5.15 7.06 -3.52
CA ALA A 123 -6.13 6.13 -4.04
C ALA A 123 -7.51 6.81 -4.01
N SER A 124 -8.11 7.11 -5.16
CA SER A 124 -9.44 7.74 -5.21
C SER A 124 -10.60 6.73 -5.31
N GLY A 125 -10.31 5.48 -5.69
CA GLY A 125 -11.29 4.41 -5.76
C GLY A 125 -11.06 3.31 -4.71
N THR A 126 -11.57 2.09 -4.96
CA THR A 126 -11.29 0.93 -4.09
C THR A 126 -9.83 0.52 -4.21
N SER A 127 -9.17 0.29 -3.08
CA SER A 127 -7.78 -0.17 -3.10
C SER A 127 -7.51 -1.23 -2.03
N LYS A 128 -6.65 -2.18 -2.38
CA LYS A 128 -5.94 -3.04 -1.44
C LYS A 128 -4.45 -2.76 -1.58
N ILE A 129 -3.81 -2.43 -0.49
CA ILE A 129 -2.41 -2.01 -0.44
C ILE A 129 -1.69 -2.92 0.54
N TRP A 130 -0.60 -3.54 0.10
CA TRP A 130 0.26 -4.36 0.93
C TRP A 130 1.69 -3.81 0.90
N ILE A 131 2.29 -3.66 2.08
CA ILE A 131 3.63 -3.13 2.29
C ILE A 131 4.36 -4.09 3.20
N ASP A 132 5.43 -4.71 2.70
CA ASP A 132 6.26 -5.64 3.48
C ASP A 132 7.19 -4.91 4.47
N GLY A 133 7.58 -3.67 4.17
CA GLY A 133 8.40 -2.82 5.03
C GLY A 133 7.59 -1.87 5.92
N ASP A 134 8.20 -0.74 6.23
CA ASP A 134 7.59 0.33 7.02
C ASP A 134 6.77 1.27 6.13
N PHE A 135 5.75 1.92 6.69
CA PHE A 135 5.02 2.99 6.02
C PHE A 135 5.14 4.29 6.82
N THR A 136 5.97 5.22 6.34
CA THR A 136 6.23 6.52 6.98
C THR A 136 5.81 7.73 6.14
N GLY A 137 5.32 7.49 4.92
CA GLY A 137 4.87 8.55 4.03
C GLY A 137 3.42 8.98 4.29
N ALA A 138 2.62 9.07 3.23
CA ALA A 138 1.23 9.50 3.34
C ALA A 138 0.28 8.66 2.47
N LEU A 139 -0.95 8.49 2.94
CA LEU A 139 -2.05 7.85 2.22
C LEU A 139 -3.25 8.79 2.13
N MET A 140 -3.75 9.02 0.92
CA MET A 140 -5.08 9.57 0.68
C MET A 140 -6.00 8.45 0.19
N THR A 141 -7.03 8.15 0.96
CA THR A 141 -8.00 7.08 0.66
C THR A 141 -9.18 7.59 -0.15
N GLY A 142 -9.86 6.68 -0.85
CA GLY A 142 -11.00 6.99 -1.70
C GLY A 142 -12.23 6.16 -1.38
N THR A 143 -13.17 6.11 -2.32
CA THR A 143 -14.45 5.40 -2.16
C THR A 143 -14.55 4.18 -3.08
N PRO A 144 -15.31 3.14 -2.69
CA PRO A 144 -16.00 2.94 -1.40
C PRO A 144 -15.10 2.41 -0.27
N SER A 145 -13.87 1.95 -0.55
CA SER A 145 -13.07 1.25 0.45
C SER A 145 -11.57 1.31 0.23
N THR A 146 -10.80 1.33 1.31
CA THR A 146 -9.35 1.13 1.27
C THR A 146 -8.94 0.10 2.32
N ASN A 147 -8.19 -0.91 1.91
CA ASN A 147 -7.60 -1.93 2.79
C ASN A 147 -6.08 -1.79 2.72
N VAL A 148 -5.43 -1.67 3.87
CA VAL A 148 -3.98 -1.47 3.97
C VAL A 148 -3.41 -2.50 4.92
N HIS A 149 -2.38 -3.18 4.48
CA HIS A 149 -1.61 -4.13 5.27
C HIS A 149 -0.15 -3.68 5.25
N VAL A 150 0.41 -3.43 6.43
CA VAL A 150 1.80 -3.04 6.63
C VAL A 150 2.43 -4.06 7.55
N LEU A 151 3.40 -4.82 7.07
CA LEU A 151 4.08 -5.83 7.89
C LEU A 151 5.04 -5.18 8.90
N GLY A 152 5.68 -4.07 8.53
CA GLY A 152 6.57 -3.28 9.39
C GLY A 152 5.84 -2.26 10.26
N ASN A 153 6.59 -1.23 10.66
CA ASN A 153 6.11 -0.11 11.46
C ASN A 153 5.26 0.86 10.62
N PHE A 154 4.29 1.49 11.28
CA PHE A 154 3.36 2.41 10.66
C PHE A 154 3.41 3.77 11.36
N ALA A 155 3.82 4.78 10.61
CA ALA A 155 3.87 6.18 11.03
C ALA A 155 3.31 7.14 9.96
N ALA A 156 2.61 6.61 8.96
CA ALA A 156 2.11 7.40 7.84
C ALA A 156 0.90 8.26 8.21
N ASP A 157 0.81 9.42 7.58
CA ASP A 157 -0.38 10.28 7.65
C ASP A 157 -1.48 9.71 6.75
N ILE A 158 -2.69 9.53 7.29
CA ILE A 158 -3.87 9.13 6.50
C ILE A 158 -4.89 10.27 6.45
N SER A 159 -5.37 10.55 5.24
CA SER A 159 -6.50 11.44 4.96
C SER A 159 -7.37 10.84 3.84
N SER A 160 -8.46 11.51 3.48
CA SER A 160 -9.36 11.08 2.40
C SER A 160 -9.29 12.07 1.23
N THR A 161 -9.42 11.58 -0.01
CA THR A 161 -9.57 12.44 -1.21
C THR A 161 -10.93 13.11 -1.27
N ASP A 162 -11.95 12.39 -0.81
CA ASP A 162 -13.37 12.78 -0.83
C ASP A 162 -13.99 12.50 0.55
N GLU A 163 -15.30 12.25 0.62
CA GLU A 163 -15.95 11.83 1.86
C GLU A 163 -15.31 10.55 2.42
N PRO A 164 -14.84 10.55 3.68
CA PRO A 164 -14.22 9.38 4.30
C PRO A 164 -15.15 8.16 4.36
N ALA A 165 -14.81 7.10 3.61
CA ALA A 165 -15.62 5.90 3.49
C ALA A 165 -15.14 4.77 4.43
N LEU A 166 -14.85 3.58 3.90
CA LEU A 166 -14.43 2.41 4.68
C LEU A 166 -12.92 2.24 4.65
N LEU A 167 -12.28 2.16 5.82
CA LEU A 167 -10.85 1.95 5.98
C LEU A 167 -10.59 0.73 6.88
N TRP A 168 -9.78 -0.20 6.38
CA TRP A 168 -9.20 -1.29 7.16
C TRP A 168 -7.69 -1.20 7.13
N LEU A 169 -7.06 -1.35 8.31
CA LEU A 169 -5.63 -1.21 8.49
C LEU A 169 -5.08 -2.35 9.36
N ALA A 170 -4.21 -3.17 8.80
CA ALA A 170 -3.48 -4.19 9.55
C ALA A 170 -2.00 -3.80 9.62
N ILE A 171 -1.47 -3.67 10.83
CA ILE A 171 -0.09 -3.28 11.09
C ILE A 171 0.58 -4.41 11.87
N GLY A 172 1.60 -5.04 11.29
CA GLY A 172 2.38 -6.10 11.91
C GLY A 172 3.39 -5.56 12.93
N GLY A 173 3.96 -4.39 12.66
CA GLY A 173 4.93 -3.72 13.52
C GLY A 173 4.31 -2.77 14.55
N PHE A 174 5.05 -1.70 14.84
CA PHE A 174 4.65 -0.65 15.78
C PHE A 174 3.82 0.44 15.11
N ALA A 175 2.76 0.89 15.77
CA ALA A 175 2.09 2.16 15.49
C ALA A 175 1.74 2.85 16.80
N SER A 176 1.92 4.17 16.87
CA SER A 176 1.54 4.91 18.07
C SER A 176 0.01 5.03 18.18
N ASN A 177 -0.50 5.05 19.40
CA ASN A 177 -1.91 5.32 19.66
C ASN A 177 -2.29 6.73 19.19
N ALA A 178 -1.36 7.69 19.24
CA ALA A 178 -1.58 9.03 18.68
C ALA A 178 -1.86 8.99 17.18
N THR A 179 -1.11 8.17 16.42
CA THR A 179 -1.33 7.95 14.98
C THR A 179 -2.73 7.36 14.73
N LEU A 180 -3.12 6.33 15.48
CA LEU A 180 -4.44 5.69 15.33
C LEU A 180 -5.60 6.63 15.68
N VAL A 181 -5.43 7.45 16.72
CA VAL A 181 -6.39 8.49 17.11
C VAL A 181 -6.51 9.56 16.03
N SER A 182 -5.40 9.96 15.41
CA SER A 182 -5.37 10.90 14.28
C SER A 182 -6.16 10.34 13.09
N ILE A 183 -5.92 9.09 12.69
CA ILE A 183 -6.66 8.42 11.61
C ILE A 183 -8.15 8.35 11.94
N ALA A 184 -8.51 7.95 13.17
CA ALA A 184 -9.89 7.91 13.62
C ALA A 184 -10.57 9.30 13.63
N SER A 185 -9.80 10.39 13.70
CA SER A 185 -10.32 11.77 13.66
C SER A 185 -10.70 12.23 12.25
N VAL A 186 -10.21 11.57 11.19
CA VAL A 186 -10.59 11.84 9.80
C VAL A 186 -12.09 11.63 9.58
N GLY A 187 -12.70 10.72 10.33
CA GLY A 187 -14.15 10.53 10.34
C GLY A 187 -14.68 9.56 9.28
N TYR A 188 -13.91 8.53 8.97
CA TYR A 188 -14.36 7.38 8.17
C TYR A 188 -15.69 6.82 8.68
N THR A 189 -16.58 6.46 7.75
CA THR A 189 -17.80 5.72 8.06
C THR A 189 -17.47 4.49 8.91
N GLN A 190 -16.42 3.76 8.53
CA GLN A 190 -15.83 2.71 9.35
C GLN A 190 -14.31 2.76 9.27
N PHE A 191 -13.65 2.72 10.42
CA PHE A 191 -12.22 2.54 10.52
C PHE A 191 -11.93 1.37 11.45
N ASN A 192 -11.40 0.27 10.91
CA ASN A 192 -10.95 -0.85 11.73
C ASN A 192 -9.44 -1.01 11.62
N ALA A 193 -8.76 -1.20 12.73
CA ALA A 193 -7.36 -1.59 12.69
C ALA A 193 -6.98 -2.76 13.60
N THR A 194 -5.93 -3.48 13.20
CA THR A 194 -5.21 -4.42 14.06
C THR A 194 -3.75 -4.00 14.10
N VAL A 195 -3.17 -3.92 15.29
CA VAL A 195 -1.84 -3.37 15.51
C VAL A 195 -1.01 -4.34 16.34
N GLY A 196 0.11 -4.79 15.80
CA GLY A 196 1.03 -5.71 16.46
C GLY A 196 1.56 -5.13 17.77
N ARG A 197 2.12 -3.91 17.73
CA ARG A 197 2.68 -3.20 18.89
C ARG A 197 2.22 -1.75 18.96
N SER A 198 1.89 -1.25 20.15
CA SER A 198 1.61 0.16 20.41
C SER A 198 2.18 0.60 21.76
N ASP A 199 2.30 1.91 21.94
CA ASP A 199 2.63 2.61 23.20
C ASP A 199 1.54 2.50 24.29
N VAL A 200 0.40 1.86 24.01
CA VAL A 200 -0.68 1.58 24.96
C VAL A 200 -0.80 0.08 25.26
N PRO A 201 -1.40 -0.32 26.40
CA PRO A 201 -1.59 -1.73 26.74
C PRO A 201 -2.32 -2.55 25.67
N PRO A 202 -2.17 -3.89 25.64
CA PRO A 202 -2.96 -4.74 24.76
C PRO A 202 -4.45 -4.59 25.05
N GLY A 203 -5.27 -4.63 24.01
CA GLY A 203 -6.71 -4.51 24.17
C GLY A 203 -7.37 -3.82 23.00
N LEU A 204 -8.61 -3.40 23.24
CA LEU A 204 -9.46 -2.82 22.24
C LEU A 204 -9.69 -1.34 22.51
N TYR A 205 -9.58 -0.53 21.45
CA TYR A 205 -9.64 0.92 21.50
C TYR A 205 -10.60 1.50 20.46
N PRO A 206 -11.26 2.63 20.74
CA PRO A 206 -11.46 3.14 22.10
C PRO A 206 -12.24 2.11 22.95
N ASP A 207 -11.97 2.07 24.25
CA ASP A 207 -12.70 1.20 25.16
C ASP A 207 -14.13 1.74 25.34
N GLY A 208 -15.12 1.02 24.83
CA GLY A 208 -16.54 1.38 24.89
C GLY A 208 -17.33 1.10 23.61
N THR A 209 -18.65 1.29 23.70
CA THR A 209 -19.61 1.06 22.60
C THR A 209 -19.95 2.33 21.81
N GLY A 210 -19.26 3.44 22.09
CA GLY A 210 -19.59 4.76 21.56
C GLY A 210 -19.12 4.93 20.11
N HIS A 211 -20.05 5.27 19.22
CA HIS A 211 -19.72 5.85 17.91
C HIS A 211 -19.22 7.29 18.11
N ARG A 212 -18.27 7.74 17.29
CA ARG A 212 -17.91 9.16 17.24
C ARG A 212 -18.86 9.86 16.26
N ARG A 213 -19.54 10.91 16.70
CA ARG A 213 -20.20 11.85 15.77
C ARG A 213 -19.13 12.77 15.19
N THR A 214 -19.00 12.77 13.87
CA THR A 214 -18.13 13.67 13.11
C THR A 214 -19.00 14.62 12.28
N ALA A 215 -18.37 15.58 11.59
CA ALA A 215 -19.07 16.42 10.62
C ALA A 215 -19.73 15.61 9.48
N HIS A 216 -19.30 14.36 9.27
CA HIS A 216 -19.76 13.46 8.22
C HIS A 216 -20.73 12.37 8.72
N GLY A 217 -21.20 12.44 9.97
CA GLY A 217 -22.15 11.49 10.55
C GLY A 217 -21.53 10.59 11.62
N ASN A 218 -22.00 9.34 11.70
CA ASN A 218 -21.47 8.38 12.66
C ASN A 218 -20.22 7.70 12.10
N SER A 219 -19.09 7.83 12.79
CA SER A 219 -17.87 7.08 12.54
C SER A 219 -17.76 5.90 13.50
N TYR A 220 -17.64 4.70 12.93
CA TYR A 220 -17.36 3.46 13.67
C TYR A 220 -15.86 3.16 13.60
N SER A 221 -15.10 3.82 14.47
CA SER A 221 -13.65 3.66 14.57
C SER A 221 -13.29 2.71 15.72
N ARG A 222 -12.54 1.65 15.44
CA ARG A 222 -12.08 0.67 16.43
C ARG A 222 -10.74 0.06 16.03
N TRP A 223 -9.84 -0.16 16.98
CA TRP A 223 -8.61 -0.90 16.75
C TRP A 223 -8.27 -1.86 17.89
N CYS A 224 -7.55 -2.93 17.55
CA CYS A 224 -7.02 -3.89 18.49
C CYS A 224 -5.50 -3.73 18.57
N VAL A 225 -4.96 -3.65 19.79
CA VAL A 225 -3.53 -3.69 20.07
C VAL A 225 -3.18 -5.06 20.64
N MET A 226 -2.25 -5.77 19.99
CA MET A 226 -1.88 -7.13 20.37
C MET A 226 -0.86 -7.15 21.52
N THR A 227 0.12 -6.25 21.49
CA THR A 227 1.17 -6.14 22.52
C THR A 227 1.54 -4.69 22.78
N GLN A 228 2.00 -4.39 24.00
CA GLN A 228 2.57 -3.08 24.33
C GLN A 228 4.06 -3.06 23.99
N GLY A 229 4.55 -1.98 23.43
CA GLY A 229 5.97 -1.77 23.12
C GLY A 229 6.29 -0.29 22.94
N GLU A 230 7.57 0.03 22.93
CA GLU A 230 8.05 1.37 22.60
C GLU A 230 8.40 1.44 21.11
N ALA A 231 8.41 2.66 20.56
CA ALA A 231 8.92 2.87 19.22
C ALA A 231 10.38 2.41 19.15
N GLU A 232 10.70 1.50 18.24
CA GLU A 232 12.09 1.15 17.97
C GLU A 232 12.77 2.38 17.36
N GLN A 233 13.72 2.98 18.09
CA GLN A 233 14.64 3.92 17.48
C GLN A 233 15.46 3.12 16.47
N SER A 234 15.22 3.33 15.18
CA SER A 234 16.12 2.87 14.12
C SER A 234 17.52 3.40 14.47
N ILE A 235 18.39 2.52 14.97
CA ILE A 235 19.80 2.80 15.23
C ILE A 235 20.47 2.97 13.87
N ALA A 236 20.36 4.16 13.29
CA ALA A 236 21.31 4.63 12.29
C ALA A 236 22.56 5.08 13.06
N THR A 237 23.37 4.12 13.52
CA THR A 237 24.75 4.44 13.90
C THR A 237 25.46 4.88 12.64
N LYS A 238 25.62 6.21 12.49
CA LYS A 238 26.72 6.80 11.75
C LYS A 238 28.01 6.18 12.27
N GLN A 239 28.57 5.22 11.56
CA GLN A 239 30.02 5.02 11.63
C GLN A 239 30.64 6.00 10.64
N ALA A 240 31.05 7.12 11.22
CA ALA A 240 32.14 7.91 10.69
C ALA A 240 33.39 7.03 10.65
N TRP A 241 33.91 6.79 9.45
CA TRP A 241 35.34 6.73 9.11
C TRP A 241 35.48 7.17 7.65
#